data_AF-A0A662LMP4-F1
#
_entry.id   AF-A0A662LMP4-F1
#
_cell.length_a   1.000
_cell.length_b   1.000
_cell.length_c   1.000
_cell.angle_alpha   90.00
_cell.angle_beta   90.00
_cell.angle_gamma   90.00
#
_symmetry.space_group_name_H-M   'P 1'
#
loop_
_entity.id
_entity.type
_entity.pdbx_description
1 polymer ?
#
loop_
_entity_poly.entity_id
_entity_poly.type
_entity_poly.pdbx_seq_one_letter_code
_entity_poly.pdbx_strand_id
1 'polypeptide(L)'
;MYTKGLFHPRFLCIFCKRMMVRYAEAYAKEYGGDFIIMGDSLGQVASQTLSNLIVVDSAVSIPILRPLIGFDKEEIIKIAKKINTFDLSIRKTIGCLAVPNKPSTSARIQQLVDIEDQMSIIDLVTHAINNIY
;
A
#
# COMPACT_ATOMS: atom_id res chain seq x y z
N MET A 1 14.59 -7.38 17.74
CA MET A 1 13.81 -8.04 18.82
C MET A 1 12.33 -7.75 18.54
N TYR A 2 11.72 -8.40 17.54
CA TYR A 2 10.37 -8.04 17.07
C TYR A 2 9.35 -9.10 17.50
N THR A 3 8.53 -8.73 18.49
CA THR A 3 7.16 -9.21 18.78
C THR A 3 6.87 -10.69 18.50
N LYS A 4 7.33 -11.59 19.39
CA LYS A 4 6.82 -12.97 19.45
C LYS A 4 5.38 -12.94 19.99
N GLY A 5 4.37 -13.01 19.11
CA GLY A 5 3.00 -13.35 19.51
C GLY A 5 1.87 -12.80 18.63
N LEU A 6 1.96 -11.55 18.18
CA LEU A 6 0.84 -10.89 17.48
C LEU A 6 1.00 -10.82 15.95
N PHE A 7 2.22 -10.72 15.45
CA PHE A 7 2.45 -10.48 14.02
C PHE A 7 2.36 -11.78 13.20
N HIS A 8 1.27 -11.93 12.44
CA HIS A 8 1.17 -13.01 11.46
C HIS A 8 1.69 -12.54 10.07
N PRO A 9 2.67 -13.22 9.46
CA PRO A 9 3.28 -12.82 8.19
C PRO A 9 2.29 -12.57 7.02
N ARG A 10 1.11 -13.18 7.05
CA ARG A 10 0.06 -13.00 6.03
C ARG A 10 -0.40 -11.56 5.87
N PHE A 11 -0.25 -10.73 6.90
CA PHE A 11 -0.66 -9.32 6.90
C PHE A 11 0.44 -8.38 6.43
N LEU A 12 1.66 -8.86 6.19
CA LEU A 12 2.83 -8.02 5.91
C LEU A 12 2.60 -7.07 4.72
N CYS A 13 2.01 -7.55 3.62
CA CYS A 13 1.68 -6.66 2.49
C CYS A 13 0.71 -5.53 2.86
N ILE A 14 -0.24 -5.80 3.74
CA ILE A 14 -1.27 -4.82 4.15
C ILE A 14 -0.65 -3.81 5.11
N PHE A 15 0.17 -4.25 6.07
CA PHE A 15 0.95 -3.36 6.93
C PHE A 15 1.89 -2.47 6.13
N CYS A 16 2.63 -3.02 5.19
CA CYS A 16 3.50 -2.23 4.31
C CYS A 16 2.71 -1.16 3.57
N LYS A 17 1.56 -1.51 2.95
CA LYS A 17 0.70 -0.53 2.27
C LYS A 17 0.18 0.54 3.24
N ARG A 18 -0.30 0.16 4.43
CA ARG A 18 -0.76 1.11 5.47
C ARG A 18 0.35 2.08 5.88
N MET A 19 1.57 1.61 6.07
CA MET A 19 2.73 2.47 6.34
C MET A 19 3.06 3.40 5.17
N MET A 20 3.04 2.88 3.94
CA MET A 20 3.30 3.67 2.73
C MET A 20 2.28 4.80 2.55
N VAL A 21 0.99 4.55 2.78
CA VAL A 21 -0.03 5.61 2.66
C VAL A 21 0.05 6.61 3.80
N ARG A 22 0.40 6.21 5.03
CA ARG A 22 0.66 7.15 6.15
C ARG A 22 1.83 8.07 5.85
N TYR A 23 2.91 7.50 5.31
CA TYR A 23 4.05 8.28 4.84
C TYR A 23 3.65 9.22 3.69
N ALA A 24 2.90 8.73 2.70
CA ALA A 24 2.42 9.55 1.60
C ALA A 24 1.50 10.69 2.07
N GLU A 25 0.65 10.48 3.08
CA GLU A 25 -0.17 11.53 3.67
C GLU A 25 0.69 12.57 4.40
N ALA A 26 1.68 12.15 5.19
CA ALA A 26 2.58 13.07 5.86
C ALA A 26 3.35 13.92 4.85
N TYR A 27 3.83 13.30 3.77
CA TYR A 27 4.47 14.00 2.66
C TYR A 27 3.50 14.94 1.94
N ALA A 28 2.27 14.50 1.64
CA ALA A 28 1.26 15.35 1.03
C ALA A 28 0.99 16.59 1.87
N LYS A 29 0.87 16.46 3.20
CA LYS A 29 0.67 17.59 4.12
C LYS A 29 1.81 18.61 4.08
N GLU A 30 3.06 18.15 3.99
CA GLU A 30 4.24 19.04 3.91
C GLU A 30 4.27 19.86 2.62
N TYR A 31 3.85 19.25 1.50
CA TYR A 31 3.92 19.87 0.17
C TYR A 31 2.58 20.41 -0.35
N GLY A 32 1.54 20.46 0.48
CA GLY A 32 0.22 21.01 0.12
C GLY A 32 -0.59 20.12 -0.84
N GLY A 33 -0.43 18.80 -0.77
CA GLY A 33 -1.23 17.82 -1.50
C GLY A 33 -2.50 17.40 -0.74
N ASP A 34 -3.61 17.28 -1.47
CA ASP A 34 -4.93 16.99 -0.88
C ASP A 34 -5.34 15.50 -0.96
N PHE A 35 -4.63 14.68 -1.73
CA PHE A 35 -5.02 13.28 -2.00
C PHE A 35 -3.82 12.41 -2.41
N ILE A 36 -4.02 11.09 -2.38
CA ILE A 36 -3.05 10.08 -2.85
C ILE A 36 -3.61 9.43 -4.12
N ILE A 37 -2.78 9.19 -5.14
CA ILE A 37 -3.15 8.36 -6.30
C ILE A 37 -2.46 7.01 -6.19
N MET A 38 -3.22 5.92 -6.34
CA MET A 38 -2.69 4.56 -6.42
C MET A 38 -3.15 3.86 -7.71
N GLY A 39 -2.24 3.08 -8.32
CA GLY A 39 -2.53 2.24 -9.49
C GLY A 39 -3.18 0.89 -9.14
N ASP A 40 -3.98 0.83 -8.08
CA ASP A 40 -4.67 -0.41 -7.70
C ASP A 40 -5.78 -0.78 -8.70
N SER A 41 -5.91 -2.06 -9.04
CA SER A 41 -7.04 -2.65 -9.77
C SER A 41 -7.71 -3.72 -8.92
N LEU A 42 -9.05 -3.74 -8.88
CA LEU A 42 -9.79 -4.58 -7.95
C LEU A 42 -9.61 -6.07 -8.27
N GLY A 43 -9.16 -6.85 -7.29
CA GLY A 43 -9.03 -8.30 -7.42
C GLY A 43 -7.81 -8.79 -8.21
N GLN A 44 -6.95 -7.89 -8.71
CA GLN A 44 -5.76 -8.28 -9.48
C GLN A 44 -4.69 -8.97 -8.62
N VAL A 45 -4.51 -8.55 -7.37
CA VAL A 45 -3.64 -9.21 -6.38
C VAL A 45 -4.32 -9.31 -5.02
N ALA A 46 -3.80 -10.18 -4.15
CA ALA A 46 -4.39 -10.43 -2.82
C ALA A 46 -4.56 -9.16 -1.98
N SER A 47 -3.66 -8.18 -2.09
CA SER A 47 -3.74 -6.91 -1.37
C SER A 47 -4.70 -5.88 -1.99
N GLN A 48 -5.42 -6.22 -3.05
CA GLN A 48 -6.35 -5.36 -3.79
C GLN A 48 -7.77 -5.94 -3.81
N THR A 49 -8.15 -6.72 -2.81
CA THR A 49 -9.55 -7.07 -2.56
C THR A 49 -10.27 -5.90 -1.89
N LEU A 50 -11.60 -5.81 -2.03
CA LEU A 50 -12.39 -4.75 -1.42
C LEU A 50 -12.16 -4.63 0.10
N SER A 51 -12.13 -5.76 0.82
CA SER A 51 -11.84 -5.79 2.25
C SER A 51 -10.47 -5.18 2.58
N ASN A 52 -9.44 -5.49 1.78
CA ASN A 52 -8.11 -4.97 2.03
C ASN A 52 -7.96 -3.50 1.63
N LEU A 53 -8.69 -3.03 0.60
CA LEU A 53 -8.72 -1.61 0.24
C LEU A 53 -9.31 -0.77 1.37
N ILE A 54 -10.43 -1.20 1.96
CA ILE A 54 -11.03 -0.56 3.15
C ILE A 54 -10.04 -0.48 4.30
N VAL A 55 -9.29 -1.57 4.53
CA VAL A 55 -8.26 -1.62 5.58
C VAL A 55 -7.08 -0.70 5.26
N VAL A 56 -6.68 -0.53 4.00
CA VAL A 56 -5.60 0.42 3.65
C VAL A 56 -6.07 1.86 3.78
N ASP A 57 -7.27 2.17 3.30
CA ASP A 57 -7.84 3.53 3.30
C ASP A 57 -8.02 4.06 4.72
N SER A 58 -8.39 3.21 5.68
CA SER A 58 -8.56 3.62 7.08
C SER A 58 -7.25 4.03 7.77
N ALA A 59 -6.09 3.88 7.13
CA ALA A 59 -4.81 4.32 7.69
C ALA A 59 -4.56 5.83 7.52
N VAL A 60 -5.34 6.52 6.68
CA VAL A 60 -5.17 7.94 6.35
C VAL A 60 -6.52 8.67 6.39
N SER A 61 -6.45 9.99 6.45
CA SER A 61 -7.59 10.91 6.43
C SER A 61 -7.86 11.55 5.06
N ILE A 62 -6.82 11.68 4.22
CA ILE A 62 -6.97 12.19 2.85
C ILE A 62 -7.46 11.10 1.88
N PRO A 63 -8.22 11.47 0.82
CA PRO A 63 -8.75 10.50 -0.12
C PRO A 63 -7.66 9.79 -0.93
N ILE A 64 -7.86 8.50 -1.19
CA ILE A 64 -7.03 7.70 -2.11
C ILE A 64 -7.81 7.45 -3.40
N LEU A 65 -7.34 8.07 -4.49
CA LEU A 65 -7.91 7.90 -5.82
C LEU A 65 -7.30 6.67 -6.50
N ARG A 66 -8.15 5.85 -7.11
CA ARG A 66 -7.75 4.61 -7.80
C ARG A 66 -8.28 4.58 -9.23
N PRO A 67 -7.62 5.27 -10.18
CA PRO A 67 -8.09 5.37 -11.55
C PRO A 67 -8.25 4.03 -12.27
N LEU A 68 -7.51 3.00 -11.84
CA LEU A 68 -7.49 1.67 -12.44
C LEU A 68 -8.44 0.67 -11.76
N ILE A 69 -9.25 1.09 -10.79
CA ILE A 69 -10.00 0.18 -9.91
C ILE A 69 -10.92 -0.79 -10.66
N GLY A 70 -11.51 -0.34 -11.76
CA GLY A 70 -12.45 -1.12 -12.58
C GLY A 70 -11.86 -1.68 -13.87
N PHE A 71 -10.55 -1.52 -14.11
CA PHE A 71 -9.89 -1.99 -15.34
C PHE A 71 -9.29 -3.37 -15.15
N ASP A 72 -9.37 -4.19 -16.19
CA ASP A 72 -8.59 -5.42 -16.27
C ASP A 72 -7.12 -5.17 -16.66
N LYS A 73 -6.31 -6.23 -16.57
CA LYS A 73 -4.87 -6.14 -16.85
C LYS A 73 -4.58 -5.76 -18.32
N GLU A 74 -5.34 -6.27 -19.27
CA GLU A 74 -5.11 -6.03 -20.69
C GLU A 74 -5.47 -4.59 -21.06
N GLU A 75 -6.52 -4.04 -20.46
CA GLU A 75 -6.87 -2.63 -20.60
C GLU A 75 -5.78 -1.72 -20.04
N ILE A 76 -5.25 -2.04 -18.85
CA ILE A 76 -4.12 -1.31 -18.24
C ILE A 76 -2.89 -1.38 -19.14
N ILE A 77 -2.56 -2.55 -19.70
CA ILE A 77 -1.44 -2.72 -20.64
C ILE A 77 -1.66 -1.88 -21.91
N LYS A 78 -2.87 -1.84 -22.45
CA LYS A 78 -3.20 -1.04 -23.63
C LYS A 78 -3.01 0.45 -23.36
N ILE A 79 -3.43 0.93 -22.19
CA ILE A 79 -3.21 2.32 -21.76
C ILE A 79 -1.71 2.57 -21.62
N ALA A 80 -0.96 1.70 -20.93
CA ALA A 80 0.47 1.83 -20.71
C ALA A 80 1.26 1.89 -22.04
N LYS A 81 0.87 1.10 -23.04
CA LYS A 81 1.44 1.17 -24.39
C LYS A 81 1.09 2.49 -25.08
N LYS A 82 -0.17 2.93 -24.99
CA LYS A 82 -0.63 4.21 -25.58
C LYS A 82 0.11 5.41 -25.01
N ILE A 83 0.47 5.40 -23.73
CA ILE A 83 1.21 6.49 -23.06
C ILE A 83 2.73 6.23 -22.98
N ASN A 84 3.23 5.22 -23.68
CA ASN A 84 4.66 4.88 -23.78
C ASN A 84 5.35 4.55 -22.44
N THR A 85 4.64 4.00 -21.46
CA THR A 85 5.22 3.56 -20.18
C THR A 85 5.48 2.06 -20.10
N PHE A 86 4.83 1.26 -20.95
CA PHE A 86 4.87 -0.20 -20.90
C PHE A 86 6.30 -0.77 -20.90
N ASP A 87 7.14 -0.37 -21.86
CA ASP A 87 8.49 -0.94 -22.03
C ASP A 87 9.42 -0.61 -20.85
N LEU A 88 9.19 0.52 -20.16
CA LEU A 88 9.90 0.87 -18.94
C LEU A 88 9.42 0.01 -17.77
N SER A 89 8.11 -0.18 -17.64
CA SER A 89 7.48 -0.89 -16.52
C SER A 89 7.73 -2.40 -16.51
N ILE A 90 8.00 -3.02 -17.66
CA ILE A 90 8.25 -4.48 -17.74
C ILE A 90 9.71 -4.88 -17.55
N ARG A 91 10.63 -3.92 -17.37
CA ARG A 91 12.05 -4.23 -17.14
C ARG A 91 12.19 -5.12 -15.90
N LYS A 92 13.07 -6.11 -15.99
CA LYS A 92 13.28 -7.08 -14.90
C LYS A 92 13.84 -6.36 -13.66
N THR A 93 13.13 -6.46 -12.55
CA THR A 93 13.56 -5.94 -11.24
C THR A 93 13.62 -7.06 -10.22
N ILE A 94 14.38 -6.83 -9.14
CA ILE A 94 14.31 -7.67 -7.94
C ILE A 94 12.96 -7.33 -7.31
N GLY A 95 11.98 -8.22 -7.44
CA GLY A 95 10.66 -8.03 -6.86
C GLY A 95 10.71 -7.84 -5.34
N CYS A 96 9.56 -7.56 -4.72
CA CYS A 96 9.48 -7.41 -3.27
C CYS A 96 9.85 -8.73 -2.56
N LEU A 97 10.92 -8.70 -1.76
CA LEU A 97 11.40 -9.86 -1.00
C LEU A 97 10.57 -10.15 0.26
N ALA A 98 9.69 -9.22 0.64
CA ALA A 98 8.83 -9.31 1.82
C ALA A 98 7.45 -9.91 1.53
N VAL A 99 7.22 -10.45 0.32
CA VAL A 99 5.92 -11.06 -0.01
C VAL A 99 5.74 -12.37 0.77
N PRO A 100 4.69 -12.52 1.59
CA PRO A 100 4.46 -13.73 2.34
C PRO A 100 3.93 -14.86 1.45
N ASN A 101 4.21 -16.12 1.82
CA ASN A 101 3.73 -17.31 1.08
C ASN A 101 2.20 -17.37 0.90
N LYS A 102 1.44 -16.84 1.86
CA LYS A 102 -0.02 -16.79 1.83
C LYS A 102 -0.50 -15.40 2.28
N PRO A 103 -0.49 -14.40 1.40
CA PRO A 103 -0.97 -13.06 1.73
C PRO A 103 -2.46 -13.09 2.07
N SER A 104 -2.88 -12.26 3.02
CA SER A 104 -4.29 -12.17 3.38
C SER A 104 -5.10 -11.51 2.26
N THR A 105 -6.21 -12.11 1.87
CA THR A 105 -7.18 -11.56 0.91
C THR A 105 -8.38 -10.89 1.59
N SER A 106 -8.52 -11.02 2.91
CA SER A 106 -9.62 -10.42 3.67
C SER A 106 -9.14 -10.14 5.09
N ALA A 107 -8.49 -9.00 5.28
CA ALA A 107 -8.12 -8.54 6.61
C ALA A 107 -9.23 -7.67 7.23
N ARG A 108 -9.25 -7.59 8.56
CA ARG A 108 -10.14 -6.71 9.31
C ARG A 108 -9.33 -5.62 9.99
N ILE A 109 -9.86 -4.40 10.03
CA ILE A 109 -9.18 -3.21 10.58
C ILE A 109 -8.62 -3.51 11.98
N GLN A 110 -9.45 -4.06 12.88
CA GLN A 110 -9.05 -4.33 14.26
C GLN A 110 -7.78 -5.20 14.36
N GLN A 111 -7.64 -6.21 13.50
CA GLN A 111 -6.48 -7.10 13.50
C GLN A 111 -5.17 -6.37 13.19
N LEU A 112 -5.22 -5.28 12.41
CA LEU A 112 -4.06 -4.48 12.08
C LEU A 112 -3.82 -3.41 13.16
N VAL A 113 -4.87 -2.78 13.67
CA VAL A 113 -4.78 -1.75 14.71
C VAL A 113 -4.17 -2.32 15.99
N ASP A 114 -4.60 -3.50 16.46
CA ASP A 114 -4.05 -4.13 17.66
C ASP A 114 -2.53 -4.38 17.58
N ILE A 115 -2.03 -4.62 16.36
CA ILE A 115 -0.61 -4.82 16.08
C ILE A 115 0.12 -3.47 15.97
N GLU A 116 -0.50 -2.50 15.28
CA GLU A 116 0.03 -1.14 15.11
C GLU A 116 0.14 -0.38 16.43
N ASP A 117 -0.77 -0.61 17.39
CA ASP A 117 -0.74 0.03 18.72
C ASP A 117 0.50 -0.39 19.53
N GLN A 118 1.13 -1.51 19.17
CA GLN A 118 2.38 -1.97 19.76
C GLN A 118 3.62 -1.39 19.04
N MET A 119 3.41 -0.56 18.02
CA MET A 119 4.45 0.03 17.19
C MET A 119 4.44 1.56 17.31
N SER A 120 5.62 2.16 17.32
CA SER A 120 5.77 3.62 17.26
C SER A 120 5.56 4.14 15.83
N ILE A 121 4.34 3.99 15.28
CA ILE A 121 4.02 4.32 13.89
C ILE A 121 4.30 5.78 13.55
N ILE A 122 3.94 6.70 14.46
CA ILE A 122 4.17 8.14 14.28
C ILE A 122 5.66 8.45 14.18
N ASP A 123 6.47 7.88 15.08
CA ASP A 123 7.92 8.08 15.07
C ASP A 123 8.55 7.50 13.80
N LEU A 124 8.10 6.33 13.34
CA LEU A 124 8.57 5.72 12.10
C LEU A 124 8.25 6.58 10.87
N VAL A 125 7.03 7.12 10.78
CA VAL A 125 6.64 8.01 9.68
C VAL A 125 7.44 9.31 9.73
N THR A 126 7.54 9.93 10.91
CA THR A 126 8.31 11.17 11.11
C THR A 126 9.78 10.98 10.75
N HIS A 127 10.38 9.87 11.18
CA HIS A 127 11.75 9.54 10.82
C HIS A 127 11.91 9.36 9.31
N ALA A 128 10.99 8.66 8.64
CA ALA A 128 11.03 8.48 7.20
C ALA A 128 10.94 9.82 6.44
N ILE A 129 10.05 10.73 6.88
CA ILE A 129 9.90 12.07 6.27
C ILE A 129 11.15 12.94 6.45
N ASN A 130 11.78 12.88 7.62
CA ASN A 130 12.98 13.68 7.89
C ASN A 130 14.24 13.17 7.16
N ASN A 131 14.19 11.99 6.53
CA ASN A 131 15.34 11.35 5.88
C ASN A 131 15.05 11.00 4.40
N ILE A 132 14.25 11.83 3.72
CA ILE A 132 13.90 11.62 2.30
C ILE A 132 15.07 11.89 1.35
N TYR A 133 15.98 12.80 1.73
CA TYR A 133 17.07 13.31 0.90
C TYR A 133 18.43 13.10 1.54
#